data_AF-A0A4Y7U463-F1
#
_entry.id   AF-A0A4Y7U463-F1
#
_cell.length_a   1.000
_cell.length_b   1.000
_cell.length_c   1.000
_cell.angle_alpha   90.00
_cell.angle_beta   90.00
_cell.angle_gamma   90.00
#
_symmetry.space_group_name_H-M   'P 1'
#
loop_
_entity.id
_entity.type
_entity.pdbx_description
1 polymer ?
#
loop_
_entity_poly.entity_id
_entity_poly.type
_entity_poly.pdbx_seq_one_letter_code
_entity_poly.pdbx_strand_id
1 'polypeptide(L)' 'MAVDNRSAQRYIYLADDDSDDRDFFADAMLEIQPGVILKMAHDGMYLMDDLFENSDTELPEFIFLDINMPGKSGFECLEE' A
#
# COMPACT_ATOMS: atom_id res chain seq x y z
N MET A 1 -6.10 -29.13 -7.22
CA MET A 1 -5.47 -27.80 -7.23
C MET A 1 -6.58 -26.77 -7.12
N ALA A 2 -6.62 -25.99 -6.04
CA ALA A 2 -7.62 -24.94 -5.87
C ALA A 2 -7.35 -23.84 -6.90
N VAL A 3 -8.31 -23.64 -7.80
CA VAL A 3 -8.36 -22.46 -8.65
C VAL A 3 -9.02 -21.36 -7.83
N ASP A 4 -8.21 -20.60 -7.11
CA ASP A 4 -8.67 -19.39 -6.41
C ASP A 4 -8.97 -18.30 -7.45
N ASN A 5 -10.13 -18.41 -8.08
CA ASN A 5 -10.69 -17.36 -8.92
C ASN A 5 -11.26 -16.26 -8.03
N ARG A 6 -10.39 -15.42 -7.46
CA ARG A 6 -10.82 -14.14 -6.86
C ARG A 6 -10.72 -13.07 -7.93
N SER A 7 -11.83 -12.80 -8.62
CA SER A 7 -12.03 -11.60 -9.44
C SER A 7 -12.15 -10.32 -8.59
N ALA A 8 -11.50 -10.27 -7.43
CA ALA A 8 -11.39 -9.07 -6.63
C ALA A 8 -10.14 -8.35 -7.12
N GLN A 9 -10.31 -7.17 -7.71
CA GLN A 9 -9.19 -6.23 -7.84
C GLN A 9 -8.71 -5.97 -6.42
N ARG A 10 -7.57 -6.58 -6.05
CA ARG A 10 -6.99 -6.38 -4.72
C ARG A 10 -6.41 -4.99 -4.71
N TYR A 11 -6.81 -4.20 -3.73
CA TYR A 11 -6.25 -2.87 -3.52
C TYR A 11 -5.19 -2.98 -2.43
N ILE A 12 -3.95 -2.68 -2.80
CA ILE A 12 -2.79 -2.73 -1.91
C ILE A 12 -2.20 -1.34 -1.83
N TYR A 13 -1.92 -0.91 -0.61
CA TYR A 13 -1.24 0.34 -0.34
C TYR A 13 0.19 0.05 0.09
N LEU A 14 1.14 0.77 -0.46
CA LEU A 14 2.56 0.72 -0.09
C LEU A 14 2.99 2.13 0.30
N ALA A 15 3.50 2.29 1.51
CA ALA A 15 4.08 3.52 1.99
C ALA A 15 5.56 3.23 2.28
N ASP A 16 6.44 3.84 1.49
CA ASP A 16 7.89 3.71 1.62
C ASP A 16 8.56 4.99 1.09
N ASP A 17 9.52 5.56 1.84
CA ASP A 17 10.23 6.78 1.42
C ASP A 17 11.31 6.49 0.37
N ASP A 18 11.79 5.24 0.31
CA ASP A 18 12.72 4.79 -0.70
C ASP A 18 12.00 4.53 -2.03
N SER A 19 12.54 5.08 -3.13
CA SER A 19 11.98 4.86 -4.47
C SER A 19 12.29 3.48 -5.02
N ASP A 20 13.49 2.96 -4.75
CA ASP A 20 13.94 1.69 -5.29
C ASP A 20 13.12 0.52 -4.71
N ASP A 21 12.77 0.58 -3.42
CA ASP A 21 11.89 -0.41 -2.79
C ASP A 21 10.47 -0.37 -3.37
N ARG A 22 9.92 0.81 -3.66
CA ARG A 22 8.60 0.96 -4.31
C ARG A 22 8.56 0.36 -5.70
N ASP A 23 9.55 0.67 -6.53
CA ASP A 23 9.67 0.13 -7.88
C ASP A 23 9.84 -1.39 -7.85
N PHE A 24 10.65 -1.92 -6.93
CA PHE A 24 10.82 -3.37 -6.76
C PHE A 24 9.52 -4.07 -6.34
N PHE A 25 8.78 -3.48 -5.40
CA PHE A 25 7.49 -4.02 -4.98
C PHE A 25 6.45 -3.98 -6.09
N ALA A 26 6.41 -2.89 -6.87
CA ALA A 26 5.48 -2.73 -7.98
C ALA A 26 5.72 -3.81 -9.05
N ASP A 27 6.97 -4.06 -9.41
CA ASP A 27 7.35 -5.09 -10.36
C ASP A 27 6.93 -6.49 -9.86
N ALA A 28 7.28 -6.81 -8.61
CA ALA A 28 6.90 -8.08 -7.99
C ALA A 28 5.37 -8.28 -7.91
N MET A 29 4.62 -7.21 -7.60
CA MET A 29 3.16 -7.26 -7.56
C MET A 29 2.55 -7.46 -8.94
N LEU A 30 3.09 -6.82 -9.98
CA LEU A 30 2.67 -7.03 -11.37
C LEU A 30 2.95 -8.46 -11.84
N GLU A 31 4.07 -9.06 -11.42
CA GLU A 31 4.40 -10.46 -11.72
C GLU A 31 3.47 -11.46 -11.02
N ILE A 32 3.15 -11.22 -9.74
CA ILE A 32 2.30 -12.12 -8.95
C ILE A 32 0.82 -11.95 -9.33
N GLN A 33 0.37 -10.71 -9.50
CA GLN A 33 -1.03 -10.36 -9.69
C GLN A 33 -1.19 -9.08 -10.53
N PRO A 34 -1.17 -9.18 -11.88
CA PRO A 34 -1.21 -8.01 -12.76
C PRO A 34 -2.52 -7.21 -12.72
N GLY A 35 -3.55 -7.71 -12.03
CA GLY A 35 -4.83 -7.01 -11.80
C GLY A 35 -4.95 -6.32 -10.45
N VAL A 36 -3.88 -6.29 -9.65
CA VAL A 36 -3.83 -5.57 -8.37
C VAL A 36 -3.75 -4.07 -8.62
N ILE A 37 -4.46 -3.29 -7.82
CA ILE A 37 -4.31 -1.84 -7.79
C ILE A 37 -3.32 -1.54 -6.67
N LEU A 38 -2.08 -1.22 -7.04
CA LEU A 38 -1.05 -0.82 -6.10
C LEU A 38 -1.02 0.71 -6.01
N LYS A 39 -1.21 1.26 -4.82
CA LYS A 39 -1.04 2.69 -4.54
C LYS A 39 0.20 2.89 -3.69
N MET A 40 1.01 3.88 -4.05
CA MET A 40 2.29 4.15 -3.42
C MET A 40 2.28 5.53 -2.78
N ALA A 41 2.62 5.63 -1.50
CA ALA A 41 2.91 6.87 -0.80
C ALA A 41 4.40 6.93 -0.45
N HIS A 42 4.96 8.13 -0.48
CA HIS A 42 6.35 8.39 -0.12
C HIS A 42 6.51 8.88 1.33
N ASP A 43 5.40 9.11 2.04
CA ASP A 43 5.38 9.66 3.39
C ASP A 43 4.11 9.20 4.12
N GLY A 44 4.23 8.95 5.43
CA GLY A 44 3.13 8.53 6.28
C GLY A 44 1.98 9.55 6.36
N MET A 45 2.25 10.83 6.16
CA MET A 45 1.24 11.89 6.13
C MET A 45 0.37 11.79 4.88
N TYR A 46 0.95 11.49 3.71
CA TYR A 46 0.19 11.22 2.49
C TYR A 46 -0.62 9.92 2.59
N LEU A 47 -0.05 8.88 3.19
CA LEU A 47 -0.79 7.64 3.49
C LEU A 47 -2.03 7.95 4.34
N MET A 48 -1.85 8.71 5.43
CA MET A 48 -2.94 9.05 6.34
C MET A 48 -4.00 9.92 5.68
N ASP A 49 -3.61 11.00 5.03
CA ASP A 49 -4.55 11.89 4.33
C ASP A 49 -5.40 11.10 3.32
N ASP A 50 -4.75 10.23 2.55
CA ASP A 50 -5.44 9.40 1.54
C ASP A 50 -6.33 8.33 2.18
N LEU A 51 -5.94 7.70 3.30
CA LEU A 51 -6.77 6.78 4.06
C LEU A 51 -7.98 7.49 4.68
N PHE A 52 -7.79 8.66 5.28
CA PHE A 52 -8.86 9.46 5.88
C PHE A 52 -9.83 9.99 4.81
N GLU A 53 -9.34 10.45 3.65
CA GLU A 53 -10.19 10.90 2.56
C GLU A 53 -10.97 9.75 1.88
N ASN A 54 -10.36 8.57 1.75
CA ASN A 54 -10.97 7.42 1.06
C ASN A 54 -11.61 6.38 1.99
N SER A 55 -11.72 6.67 3.29
CA SER A 55 -12.26 5.78 4.33
C SER A 55 -13.64 5.20 4.01
N ASP A 56 -14.45 5.89 3.21
CA ASP A 56 -15.84 5.51 2.92
C ASP A 56 -16.00 4.66 1.64
N THR A 57 -15.00 4.63 0.74
CA THR A 57 -15.17 4.07 -0.62
C THR A 57 -14.16 3.01 -1.01
N GLU A 58 -12.87 3.18 -0.72
CA GLU A 58 -11.81 2.27 -1.20
C GLU A 58 -10.74 2.07 -0.12
N LEU A 59 -11.05 1.22 0.86
CA LEU A 59 -10.06 0.78 1.85
C LEU A 59 -9.16 -0.30 1.24
N PRO A 60 -7.82 -0.16 1.35
CA PRO A 60 -6.90 -1.20 0.92
C PRO A 60 -7.10 -2.47 1.74
N GLU A 61 -7.05 -3.63 1.07
CA GLU A 61 -7.07 -4.93 1.74
C GLU A 61 -5.75 -5.18 2.49
N PHE A 62 -4.67 -4.60 1.97
CA PHE A 62 -3.33 -4.70 2.54
C PHE A 62 -2.64 -3.36 2.50
N ILE A 63 -2.01 -2.98 3.62
CA ILE A 63 -1.14 -1.80 3.73
C ILE A 63 0.25 -2.29 4.11
N PHE A 64 1.22 -2.04 3.24
CA PHE A 64 2.64 -2.16 3.52
C PHE A 64 3.13 -0.80 3.95
N LEU A 65 3.58 -0.69 5.18
CA LEU A 65 4.06 0.55 5.78
C LEU A 65 5.51 0.34 6.18
N ASP A 66 6.41 1.14 5.62
CA ASP A 66 7.77 1.19 6.12
C ASP A 66 7.82 1.90 7.48
N ILE A 67 8.62 1.32 8.36
CA ILE A 67 8.81 1.80 9.73
C ILE A 67 9.95 2.82 9.82
N ASN A 68 10.83 2.90 8.81
CA ASN A 68 12.04 3.72 8.79
C ASN A 68 11.86 5.07 8.05
N MET A 69 10.63 5.52 7.85
CA MET A 69 10.39 6.82 7.21
C MET A 69 10.93 8.02 8.03
N PRO A 70 11.65 8.95 7.39
CA PRO A 70 12.06 10.22 7.99
C PRO A 70 10.92 11.24 7.95
N GLY A 71 10.18 11.40 9.05
CA GLY A 71 9.11 12.41 9.15
C GLY A 71 8.10 12.07 10.24
N LYS A 72 7.00 11.43 9.85
CA LYS A 72 6.11 10.69 10.77
C LYS A 72 6.48 9.21 10.68
N SER A 73 7.00 8.65 11.77
CA SER A 73 7.28 7.21 11.82
C SER A 73 5.99 6.42 11.55
N GLY A 74 6.08 5.31 10.81
CA GLY A 74 4.93 4.43 10.56
C GLY A 74 4.20 4.00 11.85
N PHE A 75 4.89 4.04 13.00
CA PHE A 75 4.31 3.86 14.33
C PHE A 75 3.36 4.99 14.76
N GLU A 76 3.66 6.26 14.48
CA GLU A 76 2.74 7.37 14.78
C GLU A 76 1.50 7.31 13.88
N CYS A 77 1.64 6.79 12.65
CA CYS A 77 0.50 6.47 11.80
C CYS A 77 -0.27 5.24 12.32
N LEU A 78 0.36 4.30 13.00
CA LEU A 78 -0.37 3.14 13.54
C LEU A 78 -1.12 3.44 14.85
N GLU A 79 -0.70 4.48 15.57
CA GLU A 79 -1.26 4.85 16.88
C GLU A 79 -2.47 5.80 16.80
N GLU A 80 -2.62 6.56 15.71
CA GLU A 80 -3.81 7.38 15.41
C GLU A 80 -4.93 6.54 14.77
#